data_AF-A0A2N2BKS8-F1
#
_entry.id   AF-A0A2N2BKS8-F1
#
_cell.length_a   1.000
_cell.length_b   1.000
_cell.length_c   1.000
_cell.angle_alpha   90.00
_cell.angle_beta   90.00
_cell.angle_gamma   90.00
#
_symmetry.space_group_name_H-M   'P 1'
#
loop_
_entity.id
_entity.type
_entity.pdbx_description
1 polymer ?
#
loop_
_entity_poly.entity_id
_entity_poly.type
_entity_poly.pdbx_seq_one_letter_code
_entity_poly.pdbx_strand_id
1 'polypeptide(L)'
;MKKSKIIGVAGLAAIAGGGYAAYKTMTKVKVLKATYDQVIAFNGSEKKYETFEGDSYAAIFAGVEIDLSQAKMVGDSASLRIYAEFAGVEIIVPTDWNVKVDGIADKAGVSNQVDYRPDDTTSKRLTIDYNIKYAGLEIKRVDQEDSIEIEIEDEPSFGDPDIDEVEVPTQS
;
A
#
# COMPACT_ATOMS: atom_id res chain seq x y z
N MET A 1 52.54 -2.61 -31.29
CA MET A 1 51.18 -3.14 -30.98
C MET A 1 50.34 -2.00 -30.39
N LYS A 2 49.35 -1.47 -31.12
CA LYS A 2 48.46 -0.39 -30.65
C LYS A 2 47.18 -1.00 -30.04
N LYS A 3 46.93 -0.77 -28.75
CA LYS A 3 45.67 -1.15 -28.07
C LYS A 3 44.61 -0.09 -28.39
N SER A 4 43.54 -0.45 -29.10
CA SER A 4 42.48 0.45 -29.53
C SER A 4 41.43 0.71 -28.46
N LYS A 5 41.03 1.98 -28.31
CA LYS A 5 39.98 2.52 -27.45
C LYS A 5 38.60 1.90 -27.80
N ILE A 6 38.04 1.06 -26.92
CA ILE A 6 36.65 0.54 -27.02
C ILE A 6 35.67 1.35 -26.13
N ILE A 7 36.16 2.32 -25.35
CA ILE A 7 35.39 3.01 -24.31
C ILE A 7 34.36 4.01 -24.88
N GLY A 8 34.48 4.44 -26.15
CA GLY A 8 33.64 5.51 -26.72
C GLY A 8 32.20 5.11 -27.09
N VAL A 9 31.95 3.85 -27.49
CA VAL A 9 30.64 3.44 -28.03
C VAL A 9 29.65 3.04 -26.92
N ALA A 10 30.13 2.41 -25.85
CA ALA A 10 29.29 2.03 -24.71
C ALA A 10 28.72 3.25 -23.96
N GLY A 11 29.49 4.34 -23.84
CA GLY A 11 29.03 5.56 -23.19
C GLY A 11 27.89 6.27 -23.95
N LEU A 12 27.92 6.25 -25.28
CA LEU A 12 26.90 6.89 -26.12
C LEU A 12 25.55 6.14 -26.09
N ALA A 13 25.59 4.81 -26.06
CA ALA A 13 24.38 3.98 -25.93
C ALA A 13 23.69 4.15 -24.56
N ALA A 14 24.46 4.28 -23.47
CA ALA A 14 23.92 4.54 -22.14
C ALA A 14 23.20 5.90 -22.04
N ILE A 15 23.77 6.95 -22.65
CA ILE A 15 23.15 8.28 -22.70
C ILE A 15 21.87 8.27 -23.54
N ALA A 16 21.89 7.62 -24.70
CA ALA A 16 20.71 7.50 -25.55
C ALA A 16 19.58 6.69 -24.88
N GLY A 17 19.93 5.58 -24.21
CA GLY A 17 18.98 4.76 -23.46
C GLY A 17 18.35 5.49 -22.28
N GLY A 18 19.17 6.17 -21.46
CA GLY A 18 18.70 6.98 -20.34
C GLY A 18 17.82 8.15 -20.80
N GLY A 19 18.22 8.85 -21.86
CA GLY A 19 17.44 9.96 -22.44
C GLY A 19 16.09 9.49 -22.99
N TYR A 20 16.05 8.35 -23.70
CA TYR A 20 14.80 7.78 -24.20
C TYR A 20 13.87 7.30 -23.07
N ALA A 21 14.42 6.67 -22.03
CA ALA A 21 13.65 6.27 -20.85
C ALA A 21 13.03 7.50 -20.16
N ALA A 22 13.83 8.55 -19.94
CA ALA A 22 13.34 9.80 -19.36
C ALA A 22 12.23 10.43 -20.23
N TYR A 23 12.45 10.55 -21.55
CA TYR A 23 11.46 11.07 -22.48
C TYR A 23 10.15 10.28 -22.46
N LYS A 24 10.25 8.94 -22.50
CA LYS A 24 9.09 8.05 -22.48
C LYS A 24 8.31 8.18 -21.17
N THR A 25 9.01 8.22 -20.04
CA THR A 25 8.37 8.41 -18.73
C THR A 25 7.72 9.79 -18.62
N MET A 26 8.39 10.86 -19.05
CA MET A 26 7.80 12.21 -19.06
C MET A 26 6.56 12.30 -19.96
N THR A 27 6.60 11.65 -21.13
CA THR A 27 5.45 11.59 -22.04
C THR A 27 4.29 10.85 -21.41
N LYS A 28 4.55 9.71 -20.76
CA LYS A 28 3.52 8.96 -20.04
C LYS A 28 2.92 9.79 -18.91
N VAL A 29 3.73 10.47 -18.09
CA VAL A 29 3.25 11.36 -17.03
C VAL A 29 2.36 12.47 -17.59
N LYS A 30 2.69 13.06 -18.75
CA LYS A 30 1.82 14.05 -19.40
C LYS A 30 0.47 13.49 -19.80
N VAL A 31 0.44 12.29 -20.39
CA VAL A 31 -0.81 11.62 -20.78
C VAL A 31 -1.66 11.31 -19.53
N LEU A 32 -1.03 10.83 -18.47
CA LEU A 32 -1.72 10.55 -17.21
C LEU A 32 -2.30 11.83 -16.61
N LYS A 33 -1.57 12.95 -16.63
CA LYS A 33 -2.08 14.25 -16.16
C LYS A 33 -3.26 14.79 -16.97
N ALA A 34 -3.47 14.31 -18.18
CA ALA A 34 -4.63 14.65 -19.00
C ALA A 34 -5.82 13.69 -18.78
N THR A 35 -5.63 12.59 -18.05
CA THR A 35 -6.61 11.50 -17.90
C THR A 35 -7.00 11.25 -16.45
N TYR A 36 -6.13 11.59 -15.50
CA TYR A 36 -6.29 11.40 -14.06
C TYR A 36 -6.14 12.73 -13.34
N ASP A 37 -6.92 12.91 -12.29
CA ASP A 37 -6.98 14.15 -11.50
C ASP A 37 -5.73 14.28 -10.63
N GLN A 38 -5.30 13.18 -10.01
CA GLN A 38 -4.12 13.12 -9.17
C GLN A 38 -3.02 12.30 -9.86
N VAL A 39 -1.88 12.93 -10.12
CA VAL A 39 -0.71 12.24 -10.69
C VAL A 39 0.50 12.41 -9.80
N ILE A 40 0.92 11.29 -9.20
CA ILE A 40 2.02 11.18 -8.26
C ILE A 40 3.14 10.43 -8.97
N ALA A 41 4.31 11.07 -9.08
CA ALA A 41 5.45 10.48 -9.78
C ALA A 41 6.75 10.83 -9.06
N PHE A 42 7.54 9.81 -8.74
CA PHE A 42 8.81 9.94 -8.02
C PHE A 42 8.69 10.54 -6.60
N ASN A 43 7.52 10.40 -5.97
CA ASN A 43 7.22 10.90 -4.63
C ASN A 43 6.13 10.07 -3.94
N GLY A 44 5.81 10.41 -2.69
CA GLY A 44 4.70 9.86 -1.93
C GLY A 44 3.54 10.84 -1.79
N SER A 45 2.32 10.33 -1.60
CA SER A 45 1.14 11.12 -1.25
C SER A 45 0.25 10.36 -0.29
N GLU A 46 -0.25 11.05 0.73
CA GLU A 46 -1.29 10.57 1.63
C GLU A 46 -2.48 11.52 1.50
N LYS A 47 -3.68 10.98 1.28
CA LYS A 47 -4.89 11.76 1.15
C LYS A 47 -6.02 11.17 1.96
N LYS A 48 -6.46 11.94 2.95
CA LYS A 48 -7.68 11.68 3.73
C LYS A 48 -8.86 12.46 3.15
N TYR A 49 -10.00 11.80 2.99
CA TYR A 49 -11.25 12.41 2.52
C TYR A 49 -12.28 12.51 3.65
N GLU A 50 -12.91 13.68 3.75
CA GLU A 50 -14.11 13.86 4.60
C GLU A 50 -15.40 13.61 3.80
N THR A 51 -15.37 13.91 2.50
CA THR A 51 -16.48 13.75 1.57
C THR A 51 -15.93 13.21 0.26
N PHE A 52 -16.64 12.26 -0.36
CA PHE A 52 -16.15 11.55 -1.54
C PHE A 52 -17.23 11.45 -2.63
N GLU A 53 -16.97 12.03 -3.79
CA GLU A 53 -17.84 11.96 -4.98
C GLU A 53 -17.23 11.13 -6.12
N GLY A 54 -15.98 10.68 -5.93
CA GLY A 54 -15.17 10.01 -6.93
C GLY A 54 -13.85 10.73 -7.12
N ASP A 55 -12.83 10.00 -7.54
CA ASP A 55 -11.52 10.56 -7.86
C ASP A 55 -10.74 9.60 -8.79
N SER A 56 -9.63 10.08 -9.34
CA SER A 56 -8.76 9.29 -10.19
C SER A 56 -7.28 9.55 -9.89
N TYR A 57 -6.55 8.48 -9.62
CA TYR A 57 -5.15 8.50 -9.25
C TYR A 57 -4.29 7.77 -10.27
N ALA A 58 -3.15 8.36 -10.61
CA ALA A 58 -2.08 7.71 -11.33
C ALA A 58 -0.76 7.81 -10.54
N ALA A 59 -0.16 6.66 -10.24
CA ALA A 59 1.08 6.54 -9.49
C ALA A 59 2.18 5.89 -10.34
N ILE A 60 3.34 6.54 -10.48
CA ILE A 60 4.53 5.94 -11.11
C ILE A 60 5.76 6.16 -10.24
N PHE A 61 6.47 5.10 -9.86
CA PHE A 61 7.61 5.20 -8.92
C PHE A 61 7.21 5.96 -7.65
N ALA A 62 6.07 5.61 -7.08
CA ALA A 62 5.40 6.38 -6.04
C ALA A 62 4.72 5.49 -4.99
N GLY A 63 4.48 6.06 -3.82
CA GLY A 63 3.60 5.50 -2.79
C GLY A 63 2.36 6.38 -2.64
N VAL A 64 1.18 5.80 -2.68
CA VAL A 64 -0.08 6.55 -2.51
C VAL A 64 -0.94 5.87 -1.46
N GLU A 65 -1.33 6.63 -0.44
CA GLU A 65 -2.30 6.20 0.55
C GLU A 65 -3.58 7.03 0.41
N ILE A 66 -4.71 6.35 0.27
CA ILE A 66 -6.03 6.93 0.10
C ILE A 66 -6.89 6.48 1.28
N ASP A 67 -7.11 7.40 2.22
CA ASP A 67 -7.91 7.16 3.41
C ASP A 67 -9.34 7.69 3.22
N LEU A 68 -10.28 6.75 3.01
CA LEU A 68 -11.72 6.98 2.93
C LEU A 68 -12.44 6.55 4.22
N SER A 69 -11.72 6.15 5.26
CA SER A 69 -12.29 5.56 6.49
C SER A 69 -13.34 6.44 7.18
N GLN A 70 -13.22 7.75 7.07
CA GLN A 70 -14.15 8.74 7.65
C GLN A 70 -14.92 9.51 6.56
N ALA A 71 -14.81 9.09 5.29
CA ALA A 71 -15.40 9.80 4.18
C ALA A 71 -16.92 9.57 4.13
N LYS A 72 -17.67 10.61 3.80
CA LYS A 72 -19.10 10.52 3.47
C LYS A 72 -19.28 10.55 1.95
N MET A 73 -19.89 9.52 1.38
CA MET A 73 -20.12 9.48 -0.06
C MET A 73 -21.22 10.45 -0.47
N VAL A 74 -20.92 11.28 -1.47
CA VAL A 74 -21.90 12.17 -2.11
C VAL A 74 -22.74 11.33 -3.07
N GLY A 75 -24.04 11.26 -2.83
CA GLY A 75 -24.94 10.38 -3.58
C GLY A 75 -24.82 8.90 -3.16
N ASP A 76 -25.37 8.00 -3.98
CA ASP A 76 -25.48 6.57 -3.63
C ASP A 76 -24.40 5.71 -4.29
N SER A 77 -23.61 6.28 -5.20
CA SER A 77 -22.49 5.60 -5.82
C SER A 77 -21.37 6.58 -6.16
N ALA A 78 -20.12 6.13 -6.00
CA ALA A 78 -18.92 6.85 -6.42
C ALA A 78 -17.91 5.89 -7.09
N SER A 79 -16.99 6.44 -7.87
CA SER A 79 -15.96 5.68 -8.57
C SER A 79 -14.57 6.18 -8.21
N LEU A 80 -13.65 5.26 -7.93
CA LEU A 80 -12.24 5.53 -7.74
C LEU A 80 -11.44 4.80 -8.83
N ARG A 81 -10.80 5.54 -9.72
CA ARG A 81 -9.95 4.94 -10.77
C ARG A 81 -8.49 4.99 -10.38
N ILE A 82 -7.79 3.86 -10.45
CA ILE A 82 -6.37 3.77 -10.08
C ILE A 82 -5.55 3.28 -11.26
N TYR A 83 -4.53 4.04 -11.64
CA TYR A 83 -3.42 3.56 -12.46
C TYR A 83 -2.16 3.50 -11.62
N ALA A 84 -1.43 2.38 -11.65
CA ALA A 84 -0.15 2.31 -10.97
C ALA A 84 0.89 1.52 -11.79
N GLU A 85 2.10 2.06 -11.89
CA GLU A 85 3.23 1.38 -12.50
C GLU A 85 4.50 1.56 -11.66
N PHE A 86 5.13 0.47 -11.21
CA PHE A 86 6.26 0.53 -10.25
C PHE A 86 5.94 1.34 -8.98
N ALA A 87 4.75 1.16 -8.43
CA ALA A 87 4.23 1.94 -7.32
C ALA A 87 3.53 1.04 -6.28
N GLY A 88 3.32 1.58 -5.07
CA GLY A 88 2.47 0.99 -4.04
C GLY A 88 1.26 1.89 -3.81
N VAL A 89 0.07 1.31 -3.82
CA VAL A 89 -1.18 2.03 -3.55
C VAL A 89 -1.92 1.32 -2.41
N GLU A 90 -2.28 2.06 -1.38
CA GLU A 90 -3.08 1.61 -0.26
C GLU A 90 -4.40 2.38 -0.22
N ILE A 91 -5.50 1.67 -0.07
CA ILE A 91 -6.85 2.23 -0.03
C ILE A 91 -7.54 1.70 1.22
N ILE A 92 -7.90 2.62 2.11
CA ILE A 92 -8.65 2.34 3.33
C ILE A 92 -10.10 2.76 3.06
N VAL A 93 -11.02 1.81 3.10
CA VAL A 93 -12.46 2.07 2.89
C VAL A 93 -13.23 1.98 4.20
N PRO A 94 -14.35 2.71 4.34
CA PRO A 94 -15.21 2.59 5.51
C PRO A 94 -16.04 1.30 5.46
N THR A 95 -16.50 0.82 6.62
CA THR A 95 -17.17 -0.48 6.78
C THR A 95 -18.59 -0.52 6.24
N ASP A 96 -19.22 0.65 6.09
CA ASP A 96 -20.61 0.83 5.65
C ASP A 96 -20.77 0.83 4.13
N TRP A 97 -19.68 0.86 3.36
CA TRP A 97 -19.75 0.89 1.89
C TRP A 97 -19.72 -0.52 1.29
N ASN A 98 -20.51 -0.70 0.23
CA ASN A 98 -20.42 -1.86 -0.64
C ASN A 98 -19.40 -1.59 -1.74
N VAL A 99 -18.22 -2.19 -1.61
CA VAL A 99 -17.07 -1.90 -2.48
C VAL A 99 -16.96 -2.96 -3.57
N LYS A 100 -17.08 -2.54 -4.82
CA LYS A 100 -16.83 -3.36 -6.00
C LYS A 100 -15.43 -3.08 -6.50
N VAL A 101 -14.60 -4.12 -6.59
CA VAL A 101 -13.21 -4.01 -7.02
C VAL A 101 -13.07 -4.74 -8.34
N ASP A 102 -12.81 -4.00 -9.41
CA ASP A 102 -12.60 -4.51 -10.77
C ASP A 102 -11.32 -3.93 -11.35
N GLY A 103 -10.65 -4.66 -12.23
CA GLY A 103 -9.45 -4.12 -12.87
C GLY A 103 -8.57 -5.14 -13.57
N ILE A 104 -7.41 -4.66 -14.00
CA ILE A 104 -6.36 -5.44 -14.67
C ILE A 104 -5.07 -5.33 -13.85
N ALA A 105 -4.50 -6.47 -13.49
CA ALA A 105 -3.19 -6.58 -12.86
C ALA A 105 -2.21 -7.29 -13.80
N ASP A 106 -1.20 -6.59 -14.30
CA ASP A 106 -0.13 -7.16 -15.14
C ASP A 106 1.17 -7.26 -14.35
N LYS A 107 1.53 -8.49 -13.94
CA LYS A 107 2.72 -8.78 -13.11
C LYS A 107 2.78 -7.89 -11.86
N ALA A 108 1.64 -7.77 -11.20
CA ALA A 108 1.40 -6.93 -10.05
C ALA A 108 0.77 -7.75 -8.91
N GLY A 109 0.87 -7.25 -7.68
CA GLY A 109 0.18 -7.81 -6.51
C GLY A 109 -1.06 -6.98 -6.18
N VAL A 110 -2.20 -7.65 -5.98
CA VAL A 110 -3.43 -7.00 -5.51
C VAL A 110 -3.93 -7.78 -4.29
N SER A 111 -3.97 -7.11 -3.14
CA SER A 111 -4.58 -7.60 -1.90
C SER A 111 -5.92 -6.92 -1.72
N ASN A 112 -7.00 -7.68 -1.83
CA ASN A 112 -8.35 -7.19 -1.62
C ASN A 112 -8.95 -7.85 -0.38
N GLN A 113 -9.03 -7.09 0.71
CA GLN A 113 -9.62 -7.52 1.99
C GLN A 113 -11.06 -7.02 2.17
N VAL A 114 -11.73 -6.60 1.08
CA VAL A 114 -13.11 -6.11 1.11
C VAL A 114 -14.07 -7.05 0.40
N ASP A 115 -15.19 -7.32 1.06
CA ASP A 115 -16.26 -8.13 0.49
C ASP A 115 -17.22 -7.27 -0.35
N TYR A 116 -17.47 -7.71 -1.57
CA TYR A 116 -18.50 -7.16 -2.45
C TYR A 116 -19.81 -7.93 -2.31
N ARG A 117 -20.91 -7.21 -2.08
CA ARG A 117 -22.26 -7.78 -1.93
C ARG A 117 -23.13 -7.38 -3.13
N PRO A 118 -23.27 -8.22 -4.18
CA PRO A 118 -23.95 -7.81 -5.42
C PRO A 118 -25.43 -7.46 -5.26
N ASP A 119 -26.13 -8.12 -4.34
CA ASP A 119 -27.56 -7.93 -4.08
C ASP A 119 -27.85 -6.82 -3.06
N ASP A 120 -26.81 -6.22 -2.47
CA ASP A 120 -26.96 -5.10 -1.54
C ASP A 120 -27.27 -3.82 -2.33
N THR A 121 -28.51 -3.38 -2.15
CA THR A 121 -29.10 -2.15 -2.73
C THR A 121 -29.28 -1.05 -1.69
N THR A 122 -28.93 -1.33 -0.43
CA THR A 122 -29.13 -0.42 0.71
C THR A 122 -27.87 0.37 1.04
N SER A 123 -26.71 -0.27 0.92
CA SER A 123 -25.43 0.36 1.18
C SER A 123 -24.98 1.19 -0.03
N LYS A 124 -24.28 2.29 0.24
CA LYS A 124 -23.66 3.11 -0.81
C LYS A 124 -22.58 2.33 -1.53
N ARG A 125 -22.45 2.53 -2.85
CA ARG A 125 -21.57 1.73 -3.71
C ARG A 125 -20.31 2.48 -4.11
N LEU A 126 -19.15 1.96 -3.72
CA LEU A 126 -17.86 2.41 -4.27
C LEU A 126 -17.41 1.43 -5.34
N THR A 127 -17.11 1.92 -6.54
CA THR A 127 -16.46 1.10 -7.58
C THR A 127 -15.00 1.51 -7.69
N ILE A 128 -14.08 0.59 -7.40
CA ILE A 128 -12.65 0.75 -7.60
C ILE A 128 -12.30 0.08 -8.93
N ASP A 129 -11.91 0.88 -9.92
CA ASP A 129 -11.46 0.42 -11.24
C ASP A 129 -9.94 0.62 -11.33
N TYR A 130 -9.18 -0.47 -11.39
CA TYR A 130 -7.72 -0.39 -11.38
C TYR A 130 -7.04 -0.92 -12.65
N ASN A 131 -5.90 -0.33 -12.97
CA ASN A 131 -4.94 -0.83 -13.94
C ASN A 131 -3.54 -0.73 -13.31
N ILE A 132 -3.06 -1.87 -12.80
CA ILE A 132 -1.85 -1.95 -12.00
C ILE A 132 -0.83 -2.82 -12.74
N LYS A 133 0.41 -2.34 -12.86
CA LYS A 133 1.47 -3.01 -13.59
C LYS A 133 2.80 -2.96 -12.83
N TYR A 134 3.42 -4.10 -12.55
CA TYR A 134 4.67 -4.15 -11.75
C TYR A 134 4.57 -3.37 -10.43
N ALA A 135 3.41 -3.42 -9.79
CA ALA A 135 3.04 -2.56 -8.67
C ALA A 135 2.21 -3.34 -7.64
N GLY A 136 2.03 -2.77 -6.45
CA GLY A 136 1.18 -3.30 -5.38
C GLY A 136 -0.07 -2.45 -5.18
N LEU A 137 -1.22 -3.10 -4.98
CA LEU A 137 -2.46 -2.47 -4.56
C LEU A 137 -3.00 -3.21 -3.33
N GLU A 138 -3.21 -2.49 -2.24
CA GLU A 138 -3.86 -3.00 -1.04
C GLU A 138 -5.17 -2.26 -0.80
N ILE A 139 -6.24 -3.01 -0.59
CA ILE A 139 -7.57 -2.49 -0.27
C ILE A 139 -8.00 -3.15 1.03
N LYS A 140 -8.15 -2.35 2.08
CA LYS A 140 -8.51 -2.81 3.42
C LYS A 140 -9.63 -1.94 4.01
N ARG A 141 -10.32 -2.49 5.01
CA ARG A 141 -11.28 -1.71 5.81
C ARG A 141 -10.56 -1.01 6.96
N VAL A 142 -11.16 0.06 7.47
CA VAL A 142 -10.80 0.54 8.80
C VAL A 142 -11.07 -0.61 9.79
N ASP A 143 -10.08 -0.91 10.63
CA ASP A 143 -10.05 -1.97 11.64
C ASP A 143 -9.67 -3.37 11.14
N GLN A 144 -8.37 -3.63 11.13
CA GLN A 144 -7.80 -4.78 11.83
C GLN A 144 -6.73 -4.20 12.75
N GLU A 145 -7.11 -3.87 13.99
CA GLU A 145 -6.11 -3.77 15.06
C GLU A 145 -5.52 -5.18 15.17
N ASP A 146 -4.29 -5.37 14.68
CA ASP A 146 -3.46 -6.51 15.03
C ASP A 146 -3.18 -6.40 16.52
N SER A 147 -4.14 -6.82 17.35
CA SER A 147 -3.90 -7.06 18.77
C SER A 147 -2.88 -8.19 18.82
N ILE A 148 -1.62 -7.82 18.95
CA ILE A 148 -0.58 -8.72 19.42
C ILE A 148 -1.01 -9.06 20.85
N GLU A 149 -1.77 -10.16 21.02
CA GLU A 149 -1.88 -10.82 22.31
C GLU A 149 -0.48 -11.34 22.63
N ILE A 150 0.28 -10.54 23.38
CA ILE A 150 1.45 -11.03 24.08
C ILE A 150 0.88 -11.94 25.17
N GLU A 151 0.81 -13.24 24.88
CA GLU A 151 0.68 -14.25 25.92
C GLU A 151 1.91 -14.09 26.82
N ILE A 152 1.75 -13.38 27.94
CA ILE A 152 2.74 -13.33 29.00
C ILE A 152 2.71 -14.73 29.62
N GLU A 153 3.63 -15.60 29.21
CA GLU A 153 3.92 -16.81 29.98
C GLU A 153 4.34 -16.34 31.37
N ASP A 154 3.53 -16.69 32.37
CA ASP A 154 3.74 -16.35 33.78
C ASP A 154 5.20 -16.59 34.18
N GLU A 155 5.83 -15.58 34.81
CA GLU A 155 7.16 -15.75 35.39
C GLU A 155 7.20 -17.02 36.25
N PRO A 156 8.26 -17.85 36.15
CA PRO A 156 8.41 -18.96 37.06
C PRO A 156 8.54 -18.41 38.47
N SER A 157 7.55 -18.71 39.31
CA SER A 157 7.62 -18.58 40.77
C SER A 157 8.86 -19.32 41.24
N PHE A 158 9.98 -18.62 41.38
CA PHE A 158 11.11 -19.08 42.17
C PHE A 158 10.59 -19.23 43.60
N GLY A 159 10.29 -20.47 43.99
CA GLY A 159 9.96 -20.80 45.37
C GLY A 159 11.10 -20.31 46.27
N ASP A 160 10.74 -19.75 47.42
CA ASP A 160 11.71 -19.34 48.42
C ASP A 160 12.70 -20.50 48.67
N PRO A 161 14.02 -20.24 48.69
CA PRO A 161 14.96 -21.27 49.04
C PRO A 161 14.69 -21.69 50.49
N ASP A 162 14.39 -22.98 50.69
CA ASP A 162 14.34 -23.60 52.01
C ASP A 162 15.70 -23.36 52.70
N ILE A 163 15.72 -22.38 53.58
CA ILE A 163 16.83 -22.15 54.50
C ILE A 163 16.76 -23.26 55.55
N ASP A 164 17.50 -24.34 55.30
CA ASP A 164 17.75 -25.38 56.28
C ASP A 164 18.31 -24.71 57.56
N GLU A 165 17.50 -24.76 58.62
CA GLU A 165 17.83 -24.24 59.94
C GLU A 165 19.03 -25.03 60.48
N VAL A 166 20.22 -24.44 60.38
CA VAL A 166 21.46 -25.03 60.91
C VAL A 166 21.35 -25.10 62.43
N GLU A 167 21.04 -26.28 62.98
CA GLU A 167 21.11 -26.55 64.41
C GLU A 167 22.53 -26.26 64.94
N VAL A 168 22.64 -25.24 65.78
CA VAL A 168 23.87 -24.88 66.48
C VAL A 168 24.12 -25.90 67.61
N PRO A 169 25.25 -26.64 67.63
CA PRO A 169 25.51 -27.59 68.70
C PRO A 169 25.82 -26.85 70.00
N THR A 170 25.00 -27.03 71.03
CA THR A 170 25.31 -26.57 72.38
C THR A 170 26.30 -27.56 73.00
N GLN A 171 27.54 -27.12 73.22
CA GLN A 171 28.56 -27.91 73.93
C GLN A 171 28.22 -28.01 75.42
N SER A 172 28.49 -29.20 75.98
CA SER A 172 28.57 -29.47 77.42
C SER A 172 29.95 -29.99 77.77
#